data_AF-A0A838GGR9-F1
#
_entry.id   AF-A0A838GGR9-F1
#
_cell.length_a   1.000
_cell.length_b   1.000
_cell.length_c   1.000
_cell.angle_alpha   90.00
_cell.angle_beta   90.00
_cell.angle_gamma   90.00
#
_symmetry.space_group_name_H-M   'P 1'
#
loop_
_entity.id
_entity.type
_entity.pdbx_description
1 polymer ?
#
loop_
_entity_poly.entity_id
_entity_poly.type
_entity_poly.pdbx_seq_one_letter_code
_entity_poly.pdbx_strand_id
1 'polypeptide(L)'
;MPPSAAPLPTPPGSGSCPGLRRPALLPGLVRLRRGATSAQLGVDPPHAVVLVGLAPGHHALLGALDGSLDRAGLDGLAARVGLGPADVDDLLALLAERGLLVDAGRAIALPGLSHADRVRLAPDLASLVLQHGTDAAARTALRRRRGAWVDVRGAGRVGSAIATLLGAAGVGRVSVADPVPAAVTDQGPAGLVHLETGGSRELATRERVRSVAASTRVVRGAAPARPGLVVLAPADGPDAVLVATWSRRSSPHLLAYVRETTGVVGPLVVPGSTGCLLCLDLHR
;
A
#
# COMPACT_ATOMS: atom_id res chain seq x y z
N MET A 1 -6.79 6.23 22.14
CA MET A 1 -6.88 5.02 22.99
C MET A 1 -5.47 4.52 23.25
N PRO A 2 -5.14 4.05 24.47
CA PRO A 2 -3.86 3.41 24.72
C PRO A 2 -3.77 2.06 23.98
N PRO A 3 -2.55 1.58 23.64
CA PRO A 3 -2.38 0.27 23.03
C PRO A 3 -2.88 -0.84 23.96
N SER A 4 -3.40 -1.92 23.39
CA SER A 4 -3.94 -3.05 24.16
C SER A 4 -2.79 -3.81 24.83
N ALA A 5 -2.83 -3.93 26.16
CA ALA A 5 -1.91 -4.79 26.90
C ALA A 5 -2.39 -6.25 26.81
N ALA A 6 -1.52 -7.14 26.38
CA ALA A 6 -1.77 -8.57 26.31
C ALA A 6 -0.70 -9.30 27.13
N PRO A 7 -1.03 -9.85 28.31
CA PRO A 7 -0.12 -10.75 29.01
C PRO A 7 0.08 -12.02 28.20
N LEU A 8 1.30 -12.58 28.22
CA LEU A 8 1.48 -13.97 27.83
C LEU A 8 0.56 -14.85 28.70
N PRO A 9 -0.19 -15.79 28.10
CA PRO A 9 -0.99 -16.71 28.89
C PRO A 9 -0.06 -17.53 29.82
N THR A 10 -0.52 -17.79 31.03
CA THR A 10 0.02 -18.89 31.86
C THR A 10 -0.42 -20.21 31.23
N PRO A 11 0.40 -21.28 31.21
CA PRO A 11 0.09 -22.48 30.45
C PRO A 11 -1.15 -23.21 30.99
N PRO A 12 -2.23 -23.35 30.20
CA PRO A 12 -2.72 -24.69 29.90
C PRO A 12 -3.24 -24.91 28.46
N GLY A 13 -3.08 -26.16 27.98
CA GLY A 13 -4.01 -26.85 27.05
C GLY A 13 -4.02 -26.46 25.56
N SER A 14 -3.07 -27.02 24.79
CA SER A 14 -3.16 -27.39 23.36
C SER A 14 -4.22 -26.67 22.48
N GLY A 15 -4.15 -25.35 22.35
CA GLY A 15 -4.80 -24.63 21.26
C GLY A 15 -3.95 -24.76 20.00
N SER A 16 -4.30 -25.64 19.08
CA SER A 16 -3.53 -25.82 17.85
C SER A 16 -3.50 -24.51 17.05
N CYS A 17 -2.31 -23.95 16.87
CA CYS A 17 -2.09 -22.80 16.03
C CYS A 17 -2.58 -23.07 14.58
N PRO A 18 -3.17 -22.11 13.85
CA PRO A 18 -3.52 -22.31 12.45
C PRO A 18 -2.27 -22.77 11.68
N GLY A 19 -2.42 -23.63 10.66
CA GLY A 19 -1.34 -24.30 9.93
C GLY A 19 -0.38 -23.38 9.14
N LEU A 20 0.32 -22.48 9.84
CA LEU A 20 1.35 -21.59 9.36
C LEU A 20 2.62 -22.40 9.09
N ARG A 21 3.03 -22.54 7.83
CA ARG A 21 4.26 -23.26 7.47
C ARG A 21 5.52 -22.47 7.83
N ARG A 22 5.49 -21.16 7.63
CA ARG A 22 6.59 -20.23 7.94
C ARG A 22 6.03 -18.98 8.63
N PRO A 23 5.89 -19.01 9.96
CA PRO A 23 5.31 -17.89 10.71
C PRO A 23 6.16 -16.62 10.56
N ALA A 24 5.51 -15.52 10.20
CA ALA A 24 6.09 -14.19 10.20
C ALA A 24 5.14 -13.23 10.91
N LEU A 25 5.69 -12.26 11.62
CA LEU A 25 4.91 -11.10 12.06
C LEU A 25 4.35 -10.38 10.83
N LEU A 26 3.20 -9.73 11.01
CA LEU A 26 2.64 -8.86 9.98
C LEU A 26 3.73 -7.93 9.43
N PRO A 27 4.02 -7.97 8.12
CA PRO A 27 5.01 -7.05 7.57
C PRO A 27 4.55 -5.61 7.82
N GLY A 28 5.49 -4.68 7.95
CA GLY A 28 5.21 -3.28 8.31
C GLY A 28 4.90 -3.01 9.79
N LEU A 29 4.71 -4.06 10.59
CA LEU A 29 4.53 -3.92 12.02
C LEU A 29 5.87 -3.64 12.72
N VAL A 30 6.02 -2.43 13.26
CA VAL A 30 7.23 -2.02 13.97
C VAL A 30 7.33 -2.76 15.31
N ARG A 31 8.47 -3.41 15.56
CA ARG A 31 8.76 -4.04 16.86
C ARG A 31 9.61 -3.11 17.71
N LEU A 32 9.09 -2.73 18.88
CA LEU A 32 9.77 -1.89 19.86
C LEU A 32 10.02 -2.69 21.14
N ARG A 33 11.26 -2.69 21.61
CA ARG A 33 11.57 -3.24 22.93
C ARG A 33 11.20 -2.20 24.00
N ARG A 34 10.29 -2.53 24.93
CA ARG A 34 9.85 -1.62 26.01
C ARG A 34 10.48 -1.94 27.38
N GLY A 35 11.33 -2.96 27.43
CA GLY A 35 12.09 -3.35 28.62
C GLY A 35 12.65 -4.76 28.47
N ALA A 36 13.10 -5.33 29.59
CA ALA A 36 13.53 -6.72 29.64
C ALA A 36 12.34 -7.69 29.43
N THR A 37 11.18 -7.36 30.00
CA THR A 37 9.99 -8.24 30.07
C THR A 37 8.82 -7.79 29.21
N SER A 38 9.00 -6.80 28.36
CA SER A 38 7.93 -6.27 27.51
C SER A 38 8.41 -5.87 26.11
N ALA A 39 7.55 -6.09 25.14
CA ALA A 39 7.75 -5.69 23.75
C ALA A 39 6.43 -5.11 23.21
N GLN A 40 6.52 -4.09 22.39
CA GLN A 40 5.39 -3.53 21.66
C GLN A 40 5.48 -3.90 20.20
N LEU A 41 4.35 -4.33 19.67
CA LEU A 41 4.11 -4.71 18.30
C LEU A 41 3.17 -3.67 17.69
N GLY A 42 3.67 -2.87 16.75
CA GLY A 42 2.94 -1.79 16.08
C GLY A 42 3.01 -0.46 16.84
N VAL A 43 2.86 0.64 16.11
CA VAL A 43 2.84 2.02 16.66
C VAL A 43 1.47 2.70 16.54
N ASP A 44 0.61 2.19 15.65
CA ASP A 44 -0.73 2.72 15.45
C ASP A 44 -1.70 2.17 16.50
N PRO A 45 -2.32 3.01 17.36
CA PRO A 45 -3.11 2.55 18.51
C PRO A 45 -4.18 1.48 18.26
N PRO A 46 -4.92 1.47 17.13
CA PRO A 46 -5.90 0.42 16.84
C PRO A 46 -5.27 -0.97 16.60
N HIS A 47 -3.98 -1.01 16.24
CA HIS A 47 -3.27 -2.24 15.87
C HIS A 47 -2.07 -2.54 16.80
N ALA A 48 -1.76 -1.64 17.71
CA ALA A 48 -0.62 -1.75 18.61
C ALA A 48 -0.94 -2.68 19.79
N VAL A 49 -0.13 -3.72 19.96
CA VAL A 49 -0.21 -4.68 21.06
C VAL A 49 1.05 -4.61 21.90
N VAL A 50 0.89 -4.50 23.21
CA VAL A 50 2.00 -4.59 24.16
C VAL A 50 1.99 -5.96 24.81
N LEU A 51 3.01 -6.76 24.50
CA LEU A 51 3.29 -8.03 25.16
C LEU A 51 3.99 -7.76 26.48
N VAL A 52 3.49 -8.34 27.56
CA VAL A 52 4.08 -8.29 28.91
C VAL A 52 4.34 -9.70 29.43
N GLY A 53 5.32 -9.83 30.33
CA GLY A 53 5.72 -11.12 30.90
C GLY A 53 6.71 -11.90 30.03
N LEU A 54 7.41 -11.23 29.10
CA LEU A 54 8.37 -11.88 28.21
C LEU A 54 9.62 -12.33 28.98
N ALA A 55 9.91 -13.62 28.97
CA ALA A 55 11.26 -14.12 29.27
C ALA A 55 12.27 -13.66 28.20
N PRO A 56 13.59 -13.60 28.49
CA PRO A 56 14.62 -13.19 27.53
C PRO A 56 14.58 -13.95 26.20
N GLY A 57 14.29 -15.26 26.24
CA GLY A 57 14.17 -16.09 25.04
C GLY A 57 13.03 -15.69 24.10
N HIS A 58 11.94 -15.09 24.61
CA HIS A 58 10.82 -14.66 23.77
C HIS A 58 11.22 -13.52 22.83
N HIS A 59 12.16 -12.65 23.21
CA HIS A 59 12.66 -11.60 22.31
C HIS A 59 13.41 -12.19 21.12
N ALA A 60 14.13 -13.31 21.32
CA ALA A 60 14.81 -14.02 20.24
C ALA A 60 13.80 -14.72 19.32
N LEU A 61 12.77 -15.36 19.87
CA LEU A 61 11.68 -15.95 19.08
C LEU A 61 10.95 -14.88 18.26
N LEU A 62 10.49 -13.78 18.88
CA LEU A 62 9.89 -12.65 18.16
C LEU A 62 10.83 -12.13 17.07
N GLY A 63 12.14 -12.14 17.34
CA GLY A 63 13.25 -11.88 16.41
C GLY A 63 13.19 -12.68 15.11
N ALA A 64 12.88 -13.96 15.24
CA ALA A 64 12.91 -14.96 14.16
C ALA A 64 11.56 -15.17 13.46
N LEU A 65 10.50 -14.47 13.88
CA LEU A 65 9.21 -14.45 13.20
C LEU A 65 9.24 -13.51 11.97
N ASP A 66 10.15 -13.79 11.04
CA ASP A 66 10.29 -13.10 9.75
C ASP A 66 9.96 -14.01 8.56
N GLY A 67 9.57 -15.27 8.82
CA GLY A 67 9.26 -16.29 7.82
C GLY A 67 10.47 -17.08 7.31
N SER A 68 11.67 -16.82 7.85
CA SER A 68 12.88 -17.60 7.53
C SER A 68 12.80 -19.01 8.10
N LEU A 69 12.21 -19.17 9.29
CA LEU A 69 12.06 -20.44 9.99
C LEU A 69 10.66 -21.02 9.79
N ASP A 70 10.62 -22.35 9.67
CA ASP A 70 9.40 -23.13 9.83
C ASP A 70 9.21 -23.53 11.30
N ARG A 71 8.16 -24.31 11.59
CA ARG A 71 7.86 -24.72 12.97
C ARG A 71 9.02 -25.46 13.63
N ALA A 72 9.64 -26.41 12.93
CA ALA A 72 10.77 -27.17 13.46
C ALA A 72 11.98 -26.26 13.77
N GLY A 73 12.23 -25.26 12.90
CA GLY A 73 13.26 -24.25 13.14
C GLY A 73 12.98 -23.37 14.36
N LEU A 74 11.72 -22.98 14.59
CA LEU A 74 11.32 -22.22 15.77
C LEU A 74 11.49 -23.01 17.06
N ASP A 75 11.08 -24.29 17.06
CA ASP A 75 11.26 -25.17 18.22
C ASP A 75 12.75 -25.37 18.54
N GLY A 76 13.60 -25.52 17.52
CA GLY A 76 15.06 -25.60 17.69
C GLY A 76 15.70 -24.29 18.17
N LEU A 77 15.14 -23.13 17.79
CA LEU A 77 15.56 -21.84 18.35
C LEU A 77 15.11 -21.71 19.81
N ALA A 78 13.87 -22.07 20.14
CA ALA A 78 13.31 -22.03 21.49
C ALA A 78 14.18 -22.81 22.47
N ALA A 79 14.55 -24.05 22.13
CA ALA A 79 15.41 -24.88 22.94
C ALA A 79 16.77 -24.22 23.25
N ARG A 80 17.38 -23.53 22.26
CA ARG A 80 18.66 -22.82 22.44
C ARG A 80 18.55 -21.59 23.32
N VAL A 81 17.36 -21.01 23.46
CA VAL A 81 17.11 -19.81 24.26
C VAL A 81 16.38 -20.11 25.58
N GLY A 82 16.34 -21.39 25.97
CA GLY A 82 15.79 -21.84 27.25
C GLY A 82 14.26 -21.88 27.31
N LEU A 83 13.59 -22.02 26.16
CA LEU A 83 12.14 -22.15 26.04
C LEU A 83 11.77 -23.54 25.52
N GLY A 84 10.59 -24.01 25.94
CA GLY A 84 10.01 -25.27 25.47
C GLY A 84 9.11 -25.10 24.24
N PRO A 85 8.69 -26.20 23.61
CA PRO A 85 7.72 -26.16 22.50
C PRO A 85 6.38 -25.51 22.87
N ALA A 86 5.95 -25.65 24.13
CA ALA A 86 4.73 -25.03 24.64
C ALA A 86 4.82 -23.49 24.61
N ASP A 87 5.98 -22.91 24.94
CA ASP A 87 6.17 -21.45 24.89
C ASP A 87 6.06 -20.93 23.44
N VAL A 88 6.49 -21.73 22.45
CA VAL A 88 6.34 -21.41 21.03
C VAL A 88 4.86 -21.45 20.63
N ASP A 89 4.12 -22.48 21.05
CA ASP A 89 2.68 -22.59 20.79
C ASP A 89 1.90 -21.43 21.39
N ASP A 90 2.14 -21.12 22.67
CA ASP A 90 1.45 -20.06 23.40
C ASP A 90 1.71 -18.69 22.77
N LEU A 91 2.97 -18.42 22.40
CA LEU A 91 3.32 -17.18 21.70
C LEU A 91 2.65 -17.09 20.32
N LEU A 92 2.70 -18.15 19.52
CA LEU A 92 2.09 -18.14 18.20
C LEU A 92 0.56 -18.05 18.26
N ALA A 93 -0.08 -18.74 19.22
CA ALA A 93 -1.51 -18.66 19.46
C ALA A 93 -1.93 -17.24 19.86
N LEU A 94 -1.25 -16.63 20.83
CA LEU A 94 -1.51 -15.25 21.25
C LEU A 94 -1.39 -14.25 20.08
N LEU A 95 -0.34 -14.38 19.28
CA LEU A 95 -0.14 -13.49 18.13
C LEU A 95 -1.17 -13.75 17.02
N ALA A 96 -1.55 -15.01 16.78
CA ALA A 96 -2.58 -15.38 15.81
C ALA A 96 -3.98 -14.88 16.21
N GLU A 97 -4.36 -15.00 17.48
CA GLU A 97 -5.62 -14.46 18.03
C GLU A 97 -5.74 -12.96 17.84
N ARG A 98 -4.61 -12.25 17.91
CA ARG A 98 -4.54 -10.80 17.68
C ARG A 98 -4.34 -10.42 16.21
N GLY A 99 -4.34 -11.40 15.31
CA GLY A 99 -4.16 -11.20 13.87
C GLY A 99 -2.76 -10.72 13.47
N LEU A 100 -1.75 -10.88 14.33
CA LEU A 100 -0.40 -10.34 14.15
C LEU A 100 0.54 -11.27 13.37
N LEU A 101 0.07 -12.44 12.94
CA LEU A 101 0.85 -13.43 12.19
C LEU A 101 0.35 -13.62 10.77
N VAL A 102 1.29 -13.88 9.87
CA VAL A 102 1.06 -14.35 8.51
C VAL A 102 1.94 -15.57 8.21
N ASP A 103 1.49 -16.41 7.29
CA ASP A 103 2.33 -17.47 6.74
C ASP A 103 3.13 -16.88 5.57
N ALA A 104 4.42 -16.61 5.78
CA ALA A 104 5.32 -16.14 4.74
C ALA A 104 5.43 -17.14 3.58
N GLY A 105 5.24 -18.44 3.85
CA GLY A 105 5.15 -19.48 2.82
C GLY A 105 3.93 -19.33 1.91
N ARG A 106 2.81 -18.77 2.41
CA ARG A 106 1.64 -18.40 1.60
C ARG A 106 1.76 -16.99 0.99
N ALA A 107 2.59 -16.10 1.56
CA ALA A 107 2.82 -14.73 1.08
C ALA A 107 3.48 -14.65 -0.31
N ILE A 108 4.05 -15.76 -0.80
CA ILE A 108 4.71 -15.83 -2.10
C ILE A 108 3.71 -15.81 -3.29
N ALA A 109 2.43 -16.11 -3.09
CA ALA A 109 1.48 -16.25 -4.21
C ALA A 109 0.63 -14.98 -4.42
N LEU A 110 1.23 -13.91 -4.95
CA LEU A 110 0.52 -13.00 -5.86
C LEU A 110 0.77 -13.51 -7.29
N PRO A 111 -0.14 -14.32 -7.87
CA PRO A 111 0.11 -14.94 -9.17
C PRO A 111 0.29 -13.87 -10.25
N GLY A 112 1.21 -14.15 -11.18
CA GLY A 112 1.52 -13.27 -12.31
C GLY A 112 2.31 -12.00 -11.95
N LEU A 113 2.98 -11.97 -10.79
CA LEU A 113 3.98 -10.94 -10.46
C LEU A 113 5.40 -11.51 -10.45
N SER A 114 6.35 -10.69 -10.88
CA SER A 114 7.77 -10.99 -10.75
C SER A 114 8.19 -11.02 -9.26
N HIS A 115 9.38 -11.56 -8.97
CA HIS A 115 9.95 -11.45 -7.62
C HIS A 115 10.14 -9.98 -7.20
N ALA A 116 10.68 -9.14 -8.09
CA ALA A 116 10.89 -7.72 -7.83
C ALA A 116 9.58 -6.96 -7.51
N ASP A 117 8.50 -7.24 -8.25
CA ASP A 117 7.19 -6.63 -7.97
C ASP A 117 6.62 -7.09 -6.62
N ARG A 118 6.83 -8.36 -6.24
CA ARG A 118 6.40 -8.88 -4.93
C ARG A 118 7.14 -8.20 -3.79
N VAL A 119 8.45 -8.03 -3.91
CA VAL A 119 9.27 -7.31 -2.92
C VAL A 119 8.82 -5.84 -2.83
N ARG A 120 8.64 -5.17 -3.96
CA ARG A 120 8.18 -3.77 -4.02
C ARG A 120 6.81 -3.57 -3.36
N LEU A 121 5.87 -4.48 -3.58
CA LEU A 121 4.50 -4.38 -3.04
C LEU A 121 4.34 -4.97 -1.63
N ALA A 122 5.40 -5.53 -1.04
CA ALA A 122 5.33 -6.10 0.31
C ALA A 122 4.91 -5.07 1.38
N PRO A 123 5.42 -3.82 1.39
CA PRO A 123 4.98 -2.78 2.34
C PRO A 123 3.52 -2.35 2.14
N ASP A 124 3.02 -2.37 0.91
CA ASP A 124 1.61 -2.09 0.61
C ASP A 124 0.72 -3.22 1.11
N LEU A 125 1.11 -4.48 0.88
CA LEU A 125 0.37 -5.65 1.34
C LEU A 125 0.31 -5.66 2.87
N ALA A 126 1.41 -5.36 3.54
CA ALA A 126 1.51 -5.13 4.97
C ALA A 126 0.47 -4.13 5.48
N SER A 127 0.45 -2.94 4.90
CA SER A 127 -0.49 -1.87 5.26
C SER A 127 -1.95 -2.30 5.03
N LEU A 128 -2.22 -3.00 3.93
CA LEU A 128 -3.54 -3.55 3.63
C LEU A 128 -3.97 -4.64 4.62
N VAL A 129 -3.04 -5.42 5.18
CA VAL A 129 -3.39 -6.41 6.21
C VAL A 129 -3.82 -5.72 7.49
N LEU A 130 -3.11 -4.66 7.90
CA LEU A 130 -3.53 -3.85 9.05
C LEU A 130 -4.92 -3.24 8.82
N GLN A 131 -5.15 -2.64 7.65
CA GLN A 131 -6.41 -2.01 7.30
C GLN A 131 -7.60 -2.99 7.22
N HIS A 132 -7.39 -4.18 6.67
CA HIS A 132 -8.46 -5.15 6.40
C HIS A 132 -8.51 -6.32 7.39
N GLY A 133 -7.63 -6.34 8.39
CA GLY A 133 -7.55 -7.32 9.48
C GLY A 133 -7.07 -8.72 9.09
N THR A 134 -7.06 -9.08 7.80
CA THR A 134 -6.61 -10.40 7.33
C THR A 134 -5.80 -10.31 6.04
N ASP A 135 -4.83 -11.20 5.91
CA ASP A 135 -4.00 -11.33 4.70
C ASP A 135 -4.84 -11.70 3.46
N ALA A 136 -5.90 -12.51 3.61
CA ALA A 136 -6.79 -12.84 2.51
C ALA A 136 -7.55 -11.63 1.96
N ALA A 137 -8.06 -10.76 2.86
CA ALA A 137 -8.73 -9.53 2.48
C ALA A 137 -7.74 -8.53 1.84
N ALA A 138 -6.54 -8.40 2.40
CA ALA A 138 -5.47 -7.56 1.87
C ALA A 138 -5.05 -7.97 0.45
N ARG A 139 -4.85 -9.28 0.21
CA ARG A 139 -4.57 -9.80 -1.14
C ARG A 139 -5.73 -9.56 -2.09
N THR A 140 -6.98 -9.62 -1.62
CA THR A 140 -8.15 -9.29 -2.43
C THR A 140 -8.17 -7.82 -2.82
N ALA A 141 -7.88 -6.91 -1.89
CA ALA A 141 -7.75 -5.48 -2.16
C ALA A 141 -6.62 -5.20 -3.17
N LEU A 142 -5.45 -5.82 -2.99
CA LEU A 142 -4.33 -5.67 -3.91
C LEU A 142 -4.63 -6.25 -5.30
N ARG A 143 -5.33 -7.39 -5.40
CA ARG A 143 -5.82 -7.94 -6.67
C ARG A 143 -6.80 -6.99 -7.37
N ARG A 144 -7.75 -6.40 -6.63
CA ARG A 144 -8.68 -5.38 -7.18
C ARG A 144 -7.90 -4.16 -7.71
N ARG A 145 -6.91 -3.67 -6.96
CA ARG A 145 -6.02 -2.58 -7.40
C ARG A 145 -5.26 -2.93 -8.69
N ARG A 146 -4.73 -4.15 -8.78
CA ARG A 146 -4.08 -4.68 -10.00
C ARG A 146 -5.05 -4.89 -11.17
N GLY A 147 -6.35 -4.99 -10.93
CA GLY A 147 -7.38 -5.03 -11.96
C GLY A 147 -7.86 -3.63 -12.39
N ALA A 148 -7.52 -2.59 -11.62
CA ALA A 148 -8.01 -1.24 -11.84
C ALA A 148 -7.28 -0.53 -12.99
N TRP A 149 -7.99 0.41 -13.59
CA TRP A 149 -7.46 1.35 -14.57
C TRP A 149 -7.72 2.78 -14.12
N VAL A 150 -6.64 3.56 -14.02
CA VAL A 150 -6.68 5.00 -13.77
C VAL A 150 -6.17 5.75 -15.00
N ASP A 151 -6.91 6.79 -15.39
CA ASP A 151 -6.55 7.69 -16.50
C ASP A 151 -6.13 9.04 -15.97
N VAL A 152 -4.93 9.50 -16.30
CA VAL A 152 -4.35 10.76 -15.81
C VAL A 152 -4.35 11.78 -16.96
N ARG A 153 -5.09 12.87 -16.77
CA ARG A 153 -5.23 13.98 -17.73
C ARG A 153 -4.40 15.16 -17.25
N GLY A 154 -3.32 15.45 -17.96
CA GLY A 154 -2.25 16.35 -17.55
C GLY A 154 -1.06 15.56 -17.01
N ALA A 155 0.11 15.78 -17.59
CA ALA A 155 1.36 15.06 -17.32
C ALA A 155 2.49 16.03 -16.95
N GLY A 156 2.15 17.22 -16.44
CA GLY A 156 3.09 18.10 -15.75
C GLY A 156 3.56 17.49 -14.41
N ARG A 157 4.13 18.31 -13.53
CA ARG A 157 4.72 17.85 -12.25
C ARG A 157 3.76 17.01 -11.39
N VAL A 158 2.52 17.45 -11.24
CA VAL A 158 1.51 16.76 -10.41
C VAL A 158 1.07 15.46 -11.06
N GLY A 159 0.61 15.52 -12.31
CA GLY A 159 0.07 14.36 -13.01
C GLY A 159 1.09 13.25 -13.25
N SER A 160 2.32 13.60 -13.64
CA SER A 160 3.39 12.61 -13.83
C SER A 160 3.81 11.92 -12.52
N ALA A 161 3.85 12.66 -11.41
CA ALA A 161 4.09 12.11 -10.08
C ALA A 161 2.96 11.16 -9.65
N ILE A 162 1.71 11.54 -9.86
CA ILE A 162 0.55 10.67 -9.55
C ILE A 162 0.59 9.40 -10.41
N ALA A 163 0.83 9.51 -11.73
CA ALA A 163 0.91 8.37 -12.62
C ALA A 163 2.01 7.38 -12.19
N THR A 164 3.19 7.90 -11.83
CA THR A 164 4.32 7.11 -11.34
C THR A 164 4.00 6.44 -10.01
N LEU A 165 3.39 7.16 -9.07
CA LEU A 165 2.94 6.63 -7.78
C LEU A 165 1.91 5.51 -7.95
N LEU A 166 0.92 5.68 -8.85
CA LEU A 166 -0.10 4.65 -9.11
C LEU A 166 0.52 3.35 -9.63
N GLY A 167 1.52 3.45 -10.52
CA GLY A 167 2.27 2.27 -10.96
C GLY A 167 3.09 1.64 -9.83
N ALA A 168 3.78 2.48 -9.04
CA ALA A 168 4.55 2.07 -7.87
C ALA A 168 3.68 1.41 -6.78
N ALA A 169 2.39 1.78 -6.68
CA ALA A 169 1.42 1.19 -5.76
C ALA A 169 0.70 -0.07 -6.32
N GLY A 170 1.03 -0.47 -7.56
CA GLY A 170 0.52 -1.70 -8.17
C GLY A 170 -0.84 -1.58 -8.86
N VAL A 171 -1.23 -0.37 -9.31
CA VAL A 171 -2.39 -0.21 -10.21
C VAL A 171 -2.10 -0.93 -11.53
N GLY A 172 -3.04 -1.75 -12.00
CA GLY A 172 -2.80 -2.60 -13.17
C GLY A 172 -2.61 -1.85 -14.48
N ARG A 173 -3.37 -0.77 -14.65
CA ARG A 173 -3.34 0.04 -15.86
C ARG A 173 -3.33 1.52 -15.53
N VAL A 174 -2.39 2.24 -16.13
CA VAL A 174 -2.34 3.70 -16.09
C VAL A 174 -2.38 4.20 -17.54
N SER A 175 -3.28 5.11 -17.86
CA SER A 175 -3.19 5.91 -19.08
C SER A 175 -2.83 7.34 -18.73
N VAL A 176 -2.09 7.98 -19.62
CA VAL A 176 -1.67 9.38 -19.47
C VAL A 176 -2.01 10.09 -20.77
N ALA A 177 -2.59 11.27 -20.67
CA ALA A 177 -2.81 12.16 -21.80
C ALA A 177 -2.45 13.60 -21.42
N ASP A 178 -1.60 14.23 -22.21
CA ASP A 178 -1.18 15.63 -22.10
C ASP A 178 -0.66 16.10 -23.47
N PRO A 179 -1.37 17.04 -24.13
CA PRO A 179 -0.94 17.56 -25.42
C PRO A 179 0.23 18.55 -25.30
N VAL A 180 0.58 19.01 -24.09
CA VAL A 180 1.58 20.06 -23.89
C VAL A 180 3.00 19.49 -24.04
N PRO A 181 3.87 20.15 -24.84
CA PRO A 181 5.28 19.77 -24.93
C PRO A 181 5.98 19.84 -23.58
N ALA A 182 6.96 18.97 -23.41
CA ALA A 182 7.79 18.91 -22.22
C ALA A 182 8.68 20.16 -22.08
N ALA A 183 8.76 20.71 -20.87
CA ALA A 183 9.63 21.82 -20.50
C ALA A 183 10.51 21.44 -19.31
N VAL A 184 11.67 22.09 -19.16
CA VAL A 184 12.59 21.83 -18.04
C VAL A 184 11.93 22.00 -16.67
N THR A 185 10.91 22.85 -16.57
CA THR A 185 10.12 23.11 -15.35
C THR A 185 9.21 21.95 -14.95
N ASP A 186 9.03 20.94 -15.80
CA ASP A 186 8.20 19.78 -15.52
C ASP A 186 8.92 18.69 -14.72
N GLN A 187 10.23 18.83 -14.56
CA GLN A 187 11.02 17.87 -13.81
C GLN A 187 10.64 17.86 -12.33
N GLY A 188 10.60 16.67 -11.74
CA GLY A 188 10.27 16.50 -10.33
C GLY A 188 10.70 15.13 -9.81
N PRO A 189 10.96 15.01 -8.50
CA PRO A 189 11.56 13.81 -7.92
C PRO A 189 10.68 12.55 -8.07
N ALA A 190 9.36 12.72 -8.04
CA ALA A 190 8.39 11.64 -8.13
C ALA A 190 7.87 11.39 -9.55
N GLY A 191 8.18 12.25 -10.52
CA GLY A 191 7.63 12.24 -11.87
C GLY A 191 8.71 12.21 -12.93
N LEU A 192 8.64 13.15 -13.86
CA LEU A 192 9.58 13.27 -14.97
C LEU A 192 10.99 13.59 -14.47
N VAL A 193 11.96 12.76 -14.87
CA VAL A 193 13.39 12.93 -14.62
C VAL A 193 14.13 12.85 -15.95
N HIS A 194 15.16 13.68 -16.14
CA HIS A 194 15.96 13.73 -17.38
C HIS A 194 15.12 13.93 -18.64
N LEU A 195 14.26 14.94 -18.61
CA LEU A 195 13.31 15.24 -19.67
C LEU A 195 13.97 15.98 -20.85
N GLU A 196 13.71 15.51 -22.07
CA GLU A 196 14.03 16.25 -23.29
C GLU A 196 13.04 17.40 -23.49
N THR A 197 13.56 18.63 -23.57
CA THR A 197 12.73 19.82 -23.80
C THR A 197 12.13 19.78 -25.20
N GLY A 198 10.84 20.10 -25.32
CA GLY A 198 10.07 20.00 -26.56
C GLY A 198 9.53 18.58 -26.85
N GLY A 199 9.94 17.57 -26.07
CA GLY A 199 9.45 16.20 -26.20
C GLY A 199 8.01 16.00 -25.72
N SER A 200 7.56 14.75 -25.65
CA SER A 200 6.22 14.40 -25.16
C SER A 200 6.24 14.07 -23.67
N ARG A 201 5.50 14.84 -22.86
CA ARG A 201 5.28 14.53 -21.43
C ARG A 201 4.59 13.18 -21.24
N GLU A 202 3.68 12.82 -22.14
CA GLU A 202 3.03 11.50 -22.11
C GLU A 202 4.07 10.38 -22.24
N LEU A 203 4.94 10.42 -23.25
CA LEU A 203 5.93 9.37 -23.48
C LEU A 203 6.91 9.27 -22.30
N ALA A 204 7.44 10.41 -21.84
CA ALA A 204 8.35 10.44 -20.71
C ALA A 204 7.69 9.91 -19.41
N THR A 205 6.42 10.25 -19.17
CA THR A 205 5.69 9.71 -18.00
C THR A 205 5.51 8.20 -18.13
N ARG A 206 5.22 7.70 -19.34
CA ARG A 206 5.03 6.25 -19.57
C ARG A 206 6.32 5.48 -19.33
N GLU A 207 7.45 6.00 -19.79
CA GLU A 207 8.76 5.43 -19.53
C GLU A 207 9.10 5.44 -18.05
N ARG A 208 8.81 6.55 -17.36
CA ARG A 208 8.98 6.64 -15.91
C ARG A 208 8.18 5.58 -15.16
N VAL A 209 6.89 5.45 -15.45
CA VAL A 209 6.02 4.43 -14.82
C VAL A 209 6.58 3.02 -15.06
N ARG A 210 7.02 2.71 -16.29
CA ARG A 210 7.62 1.40 -16.61
C ARG A 210 8.90 1.15 -15.83
N SER A 211 9.74 2.17 -15.65
CA SER A 211 11.00 2.05 -14.90
C SER A 211 10.80 1.68 -13.43
N VAL A 212 9.71 2.15 -12.80
CA VAL A 212 9.43 1.89 -11.38
C VAL A 212 8.52 0.68 -11.17
N ALA A 213 7.72 0.30 -12.18
CA ALA A 213 6.71 -0.73 -12.05
C ALA A 213 6.48 -1.49 -13.37
N ALA A 214 7.31 -2.49 -13.63
CA ALA A 214 7.21 -3.35 -14.83
C ALA A 214 5.86 -4.07 -14.96
N SER A 215 5.21 -4.40 -13.83
CA SER A 215 3.88 -5.03 -13.81
C SER A 215 2.71 -4.10 -14.19
N THR A 216 2.93 -2.78 -14.28
CA THR A 216 1.89 -1.80 -14.63
C THR A 216 1.81 -1.61 -16.14
N ARG A 217 0.65 -1.89 -16.74
CA ARG A 217 0.44 -1.64 -18.16
C ARG A 217 0.16 -0.16 -18.41
N VAL A 218 1.08 0.52 -19.09
CA VAL A 218 0.89 1.92 -19.45
C VAL A 218 0.36 2.08 -20.88
N VAL A 219 -0.88 2.52 -21.03
CA VAL A 219 -1.58 2.62 -22.33
C VAL A 219 -1.74 4.07 -22.78
N ARG A 220 -1.99 4.30 -24.08
CA ARG A 220 -2.38 5.62 -24.58
C ARG A 220 -3.84 5.90 -24.21
N GLY A 221 -4.15 7.15 -23.88
CA GLY A 221 -5.51 7.58 -23.53
C GLY A 221 -6.45 7.65 -24.74
N ALA A 222 -6.81 6.51 -25.33
CA ALA A 222 -7.75 6.44 -26.46
C ALA A 222 -8.54 5.11 -26.53
N ALA A 223 -8.56 4.30 -25.47
CA ALA A 223 -9.29 3.03 -25.48
C ALA A 223 -10.81 3.25 -25.26
N PRO A 224 -11.70 2.47 -25.92
CA PRO A 224 -13.16 2.61 -25.81
C PRO A 224 -13.74 2.18 -24.46
N ALA A 225 -12.95 1.49 -23.62
CA ALA A 225 -13.35 1.16 -22.26
C ALA A 225 -13.24 2.38 -21.33
N ARG A 226 -14.08 2.45 -20.30
CA ARG A 226 -14.05 3.55 -19.32
C ARG A 226 -13.09 3.21 -18.18
N PRO A 227 -12.16 4.12 -17.81
CA PRO A 227 -11.33 3.94 -16.63
C PRO A 227 -12.20 3.95 -15.36
N GLY A 228 -11.76 3.26 -14.31
CA GLY A 228 -12.46 3.24 -13.02
C GLY A 228 -12.33 4.57 -12.27
N LEU A 229 -11.29 5.35 -12.59
CA LEU A 229 -11.05 6.69 -12.06
C LEU A 229 -10.30 7.53 -13.10
N VAL A 230 -10.66 8.80 -13.22
CA VAL A 230 -9.88 9.81 -13.94
C VAL A 230 -9.23 10.76 -12.95
N VAL A 231 -7.93 11.01 -13.07
CA VAL A 231 -7.24 12.07 -12.34
C VAL A 231 -7.07 13.26 -13.27
N LEU A 232 -7.66 14.39 -12.89
CA LEU A 232 -7.53 15.66 -13.59
C LEU A 232 -6.41 16.45 -12.92
N ALA A 233 -5.29 16.63 -13.62
CA ALA A 233 -4.11 17.31 -13.14
C ALA A 233 -3.70 18.47 -14.07
N PRO A 234 -4.55 19.51 -14.20
CA PRO A 234 -4.23 20.67 -15.02
C PRO A 234 -3.02 21.43 -14.45
N ALA A 235 -2.19 22.01 -15.33
CA ALA A 235 -1.01 22.75 -14.92
C ALA A 235 -1.37 24.05 -14.18
N ASP A 236 -2.35 24.80 -14.70
CA ASP A 236 -2.74 26.12 -14.20
C ASP A 236 -4.04 26.10 -13.38
N GLY A 237 -4.46 24.91 -12.96
CA GLY A 237 -5.73 24.69 -12.27
C GLY A 237 -6.92 24.47 -13.21
N PRO A 238 -8.12 24.22 -12.64
CA PRO A 238 -9.31 23.91 -13.42
C PRO A 238 -9.82 25.16 -14.15
N ASP A 239 -9.90 25.11 -15.47
CA ASP A 239 -10.56 26.13 -16.28
C ASP A 239 -12.06 25.83 -16.49
N ALA A 240 -12.81 26.81 -17.00
CA ALA A 240 -14.25 26.67 -17.24
C ALA A 240 -14.59 25.54 -18.22
N VAL A 241 -13.71 25.26 -19.19
CA VAL A 241 -13.92 24.20 -20.20
C VAL A 241 -13.80 22.83 -19.57
N LEU A 242 -12.80 22.62 -18.72
CA LEU A 242 -12.56 21.41 -17.95
C LEU A 242 -13.73 21.18 -16.99
N VAL A 243 -14.11 22.19 -16.20
CA VAL A 243 -15.25 22.11 -15.28
C VAL A 243 -16.53 21.74 -16.02
N ALA A 244 -16.86 22.44 -17.11
CA ALA A 244 -18.06 22.17 -17.90
C ALA A 244 -18.04 20.76 -18.54
N THR A 245 -16.89 20.33 -19.05
CA THR A 245 -16.73 19.02 -19.71
C THR A 245 -16.88 17.87 -18.73
N TRP A 246 -16.25 17.96 -17.55
CA TRP A 246 -16.23 16.88 -16.57
C TRP A 246 -17.45 16.87 -15.65
N SER A 247 -18.13 18.01 -15.47
CA SER A 247 -19.42 18.05 -14.76
C SER A 247 -20.53 17.30 -15.51
N ARG A 248 -20.46 17.22 -16.84
CA ARG A 248 -21.41 16.46 -17.66
C ARG A 248 -21.06 14.98 -17.81
N ARG A 249 -19.87 14.55 -17.36
CA ARG A 249 -19.41 13.16 -17.51
C ARG A 249 -19.78 12.33 -16.30
N SER A 250 -20.30 11.13 -16.57
CA SER A 250 -20.59 10.11 -15.54
C SER A 250 -19.37 9.26 -15.15
N SER A 251 -18.15 9.77 -15.31
CA SER A 251 -16.92 9.07 -14.91
C SER A 251 -16.46 9.57 -13.54
N PRO A 252 -16.12 8.68 -12.58
CA PRO A 252 -15.48 9.09 -11.34
C PRO A 252 -14.19 9.85 -11.63
N HIS A 253 -14.00 11.00 -10.99
CA HIS A 253 -12.81 11.81 -11.22
C HIS A 253 -12.30 12.53 -9.98
N LEU A 254 -10.98 12.63 -9.85
CA LEU A 254 -10.27 13.33 -8.79
C LEU A 254 -9.55 14.54 -9.38
N LEU A 255 -9.78 15.72 -8.82
CA LEU A 255 -9.01 16.92 -9.17
C LEU A 255 -7.74 17.00 -8.31
N ALA A 256 -6.58 17.23 -8.93
CA ALA A 256 -5.32 17.40 -8.20
C ALA A 256 -4.41 18.40 -8.92
N TYR A 257 -4.10 19.55 -8.31
CA TYR A 257 -3.30 20.61 -8.94
C TYR A 257 -2.62 21.48 -7.88
N VAL A 258 -1.76 22.40 -8.32
CA VAL A 258 -1.18 23.43 -7.45
C VAL A 258 -1.88 24.76 -7.75
N ARG A 259 -2.36 25.41 -6.70
CA ARG A 259 -2.89 26.77 -6.75
C ARG A 259 -1.92 27.68 -6.00
N GLU A 260 -1.13 28.45 -6.73
CA GLU A 260 -0.11 29.36 -6.18
C GLU A 260 0.82 28.62 -5.20
N THR A 261 0.63 28.80 -3.90
CA THR A 261 1.43 28.21 -2.82
C THR A 261 0.84 26.92 -2.23
N THR A 262 -0.34 26.50 -2.68
CA THR A 262 -1.12 25.42 -2.06
C THR A 262 -1.35 24.25 -3.01
N GLY A 263 -1.01 23.04 -2.58
CA GLY A 263 -1.42 21.81 -3.26
C GLY A 263 -2.88 21.48 -2.96
N VAL A 264 -3.68 21.27 -4.01
CA VAL A 264 -5.09 20.90 -3.91
C VAL A 264 -5.26 19.47 -4.37
N VAL A 265 -5.86 18.63 -3.51
CA VAL A 265 -6.31 17.28 -3.87
C VAL A 265 -7.76 17.14 -3.46
N GLY A 266 -8.62 16.95 -4.46
CA GLY A 266 -10.05 16.92 -4.30
C GLY A 266 -10.76 18.03 -5.08
N PRO A 267 -12.07 17.87 -5.27
CA PRO A 267 -12.90 16.77 -4.76
C PRO A 267 -12.67 15.47 -5.53
N LEU A 268 -12.96 14.34 -4.86
CA LEU A 268 -13.24 13.08 -5.53
C LEU A 268 -14.72 13.08 -5.92
N VAL A 269 -14.99 13.30 -7.20
CA VAL A 269 -16.32 13.28 -7.78
C VAL A 269 -16.70 11.84 -8.10
N VAL A 270 -17.74 11.35 -7.44
CA VAL A 270 -18.41 10.08 -7.71
C VAL A 270 -19.82 10.44 -8.19
N PRO A 271 -20.09 10.32 -9.51
CA PRO A 271 -21.36 10.74 -10.10
C PRO A 271 -22.56 10.12 -9.38
N GLY A 272 -23.49 10.98 -8.93
CA GLY A 272 -24.68 10.57 -8.19
C GLY A 272 -24.47 10.37 -6.68
N SER A 273 -23.25 10.52 -6.15
CA SER A 273 -22.94 10.33 -4.72
C SER A 273 -22.20 11.51 -4.08
N THR A 274 -21.36 12.24 -4.82
CA THR A 274 -20.67 13.44 -4.30
C THR A 274 -20.93 14.66 -5.19
N GLY A 275 -20.68 15.86 -4.65
CA GLY A 275 -20.82 17.12 -5.40
C GLY A 275 -19.88 17.17 -6.62
N CYS A 276 -20.37 17.70 -7.75
CA CYS A 276 -19.58 17.82 -8.98
C CYS A 276 -18.67 19.05 -8.97
N LEU A 277 -17.82 19.20 -10.00
CA LEU A 277 -16.94 20.36 -10.13
C LEU A 277 -17.71 21.68 -10.25
N LEU A 278 -18.90 21.68 -10.87
CA LEU A 278 -19.76 22.87 -10.92
C LEU A 278 -20.32 23.23 -9.53
N CYS A 279 -20.73 22.25 -8.71
CA CYS A 279 -21.14 22.52 -7.33
C CYS A 279 -20.02 23.16 -6.52
N LEU A 280 -18.78 22.70 -6.73
CA LEU A 280 -17.60 23.29 -6.08
C LEU A 280 -17.37 24.73 -6.57
N ASP A 281 -17.46 24.96 -7.88
CA ASP A 281 -17.25 26.28 -8.49
C ASP A 281 -18.27 27.32 -7.99
N LEU A 282 -19.54 26.91 -7.84
CA LEU A 282 -20.61 27.75 -7.30
C LEU A 282 -20.50 28.04 -5.79
N HIS A 283 -19.65 27.32 -5.06
CA HIS A 283 -19.45 27.47 -3.61
C HIS A 283 -18.06 28.01 -3.24
N ARG A 284 -17.27 28.46 -4.21
CA ARG A 284 -16.02 29.20 -4.01
C ARG A 284 -16.28 30.69 -3.88
#